data_AF-A0A8K0U112-F1
#
_entry.id   AF-A0A8K0U112-F1
#
_cell.length_a   1.000
_cell.length_b   1.000
_cell.length_c   1.000
_cell.angle_alpha   90.00
_cell.angle_beta   90.00
_cell.angle_gamma   90.00
#
_symmetry.space_group_name_H-M   'P 1'
#
loop_
_entity.id
_entity.type
_entity.pdbx_description
1 polymer ?
#
loop_
_entity_poly.entity_id
_entity_poly.type
_entity_poly.pdbx_seq_one_letter_code
_entity_poly.pdbx_strand_id
1 'polypeptide(L)'
;MGNSFRAMNASLLNADILDRILMSLADFESLLSSILACKAIHSVYRARPASIDRAVAYNLVGPALPQAIRYLRCRKSGLWLRPNDELLGEDDFEKDPVLKLWEIQSLSALSRQTVKLEDLYSWREKDCMCRTSQLSAIESYRFRRALYRTALFLAVYGMEGYDAMNFFNNIDDDEDDDGVEEKLFQFQKMQRQFMEAFSTADLKEIDSLARFLLDIYNWSVLAQGTITGDPSYFLFTGSLPNGVLDAYEGRLVDSYDDDVPGSVYDEFILYTVSEVLENRKVPRITEEQAKVAILDEIVGTGITCKRCEIVHVPRNNLWCPTNWEYLKGVINPGEMHRTLKGNLPQSVDFVEKANFINIWRLDRYSELVGEVFEQKTDAYSGWEKEDLICIACLREFLRDHLHLWYVERRRKQGLNAHEDCWYGYDCRTQSHKLAHATRLNHFCEPTKGDAAPSSSH
;
A
#
# COMPACT_ATOMS: atom_id res chain seq x y z
N MET A 1 -44.68 -28.84 14.28
CA MET A 1 -43.81 -28.29 15.34
C MET A 1 -43.57 -26.83 15.00
N GLY A 2 -44.37 -25.93 15.61
CA GLY A 2 -44.27 -24.49 15.35
C GLY A 2 -43.24 -23.87 16.28
N ASN A 3 -42.11 -23.44 15.74
CA ASN A 3 -41.15 -22.61 16.46
C ASN A 3 -41.71 -21.19 16.56
N SER A 4 -42.51 -20.96 17.59
CA SER A 4 -42.85 -19.62 18.06
C SER A 4 -41.56 -18.98 18.58
N PHE A 5 -40.87 -18.22 17.73
CA PHE A 5 -39.89 -17.23 18.17
C PHE A 5 -40.62 -16.27 19.12
N ARG A 6 -40.42 -16.48 20.42
CA ARG A 6 -40.87 -15.58 21.47
C ARG A 6 -40.18 -14.25 21.19
N ALA A 7 -40.93 -13.27 20.68
CA ALA A 7 -40.47 -11.90 20.61
C ALA A 7 -40.05 -11.51 22.02
N MET A 8 -38.75 -11.33 22.25
CA MET A 8 -38.26 -10.72 23.49
C MET A 8 -38.95 -9.36 23.60
N ASN A 9 -39.79 -9.18 24.62
CA ASN A 9 -40.38 -7.89 24.94
C ASN A 9 -39.26 -6.92 25.32
N ALA A 10 -38.68 -6.25 24.33
CA ALA A 10 -37.71 -5.18 24.51
C ALA A 10 -38.26 -4.00 25.34
N SER A 11 -39.57 -4.00 25.65
CA SER A 11 -40.22 -3.06 26.57
C SER A 11 -39.76 -3.18 28.03
N LEU A 12 -38.95 -4.18 28.38
CA LEU A 12 -38.42 -4.37 29.75
C LEU A 12 -37.00 -3.82 29.93
N LEU A 13 -36.28 -3.51 28.86
CA LEU A 13 -34.92 -2.96 28.95
C LEU A 13 -34.98 -1.44 29.15
N ASN A 14 -34.27 -0.97 30.18
CA ASN A 14 -34.14 0.45 30.49
C ASN A 14 -33.54 1.20 29.27
N ALA A 15 -34.12 2.36 28.94
CA ALA A 15 -33.68 3.19 27.81
C ALA A 15 -32.19 3.55 27.86
N ASP A 16 -31.61 3.70 29.06
CA ASP A 16 -30.18 3.99 29.24
C ASP A 16 -29.29 2.80 28.96
N ILE A 17 -29.77 1.57 29.19
CA ILE A 17 -29.04 0.36 28.80
C ILE A 17 -29.03 0.25 27.28
N LEU A 18 -30.17 0.48 26.62
CA LEU A 18 -30.25 0.49 25.16
C LEU A 18 -29.38 1.59 24.54
N ASP A 19 -29.33 2.78 25.14
CA ASP A 19 -28.46 3.88 24.71
C ASP A 19 -26.99 3.47 24.77
N ARG A 20 -26.53 2.87 25.87
CA ARG A 20 -25.15 2.37 25.99
C ARG A 20 -24.84 1.24 25.01
N ILE A 21 -25.79 0.34 24.74
CA ILE A 21 -25.62 -0.71 23.72
C ILE A 21 -25.42 -0.06 22.35
N LEU A 22 -26.27 0.89 21.98
CA LEU A 22 -26.15 1.60 20.69
C LEU A 22 -24.84 2.36 20.56
N MET A 23 -24.39 3.04 21.63
CA MET A 23 -23.10 3.73 21.67
C MET A 23 -21.88 2.79 21.60
N SER A 24 -22.05 1.50 21.87
CA SER A 24 -20.97 0.50 21.83
C SER A 24 -20.85 -0.23 20.49
N LEU A 25 -21.75 0.05 19.54
CA LEU A 25 -21.71 -0.57 18.22
C LEU A 25 -20.46 -0.13 17.45
N ALA A 26 -19.84 -1.07 16.74
CA ALA A 26 -18.56 -0.86 16.07
C ALA A 26 -18.67 0.06 14.84
N ASP A 27 -19.81 0.03 14.16
CA ASP A 27 -20.01 0.74 12.89
C ASP A 27 -21.48 1.13 12.65
N PHE A 28 -21.69 1.96 11.63
CA PHE A 28 -23.01 2.47 11.25
C PHE A 28 -23.91 1.41 10.61
N GLU A 29 -23.35 0.34 10.03
CA GLU A 29 -24.14 -0.77 9.46
C GLU A 29 -24.81 -1.59 10.58
N SER A 30 -24.07 -1.83 11.65
CA SER A 30 -24.55 -2.45 12.89
C SER A 30 -25.58 -1.57 13.60
N LEU A 31 -25.35 -0.25 13.62
CA LEU A 31 -26.32 0.73 14.15
C LEU A 31 -27.63 0.69 13.37
N LEU A 32 -27.58 0.80 12.05
CA LEU A 32 -28.75 0.76 11.19
C LEU A 32 -29.53 -0.56 11.36
N SER A 33 -28.83 -1.68 11.35
CA SER A 33 -29.42 -3.01 11.56
C SER A 33 -30.13 -3.10 12.92
N SER A 34 -29.51 -2.56 13.98
CA SER A 34 -30.07 -2.54 15.33
C SER A 34 -31.33 -1.67 15.43
N ILE A 35 -31.31 -0.49 14.81
CA ILE A 35 -32.45 0.44 14.77
C ILE A 35 -33.63 -0.19 14.04
N LEU A 36 -33.38 -0.90 12.93
CA LEU A 36 -34.42 -1.54 12.12
C LEU A 36 -35.03 -2.78 12.79
N ALA A 37 -34.31 -3.42 13.72
CA ALA A 37 -34.75 -4.64 14.37
C ALA A 37 -35.87 -4.43 15.41
N CYS A 38 -35.95 -3.26 16.07
CA CYS A 38 -36.88 -3.06 17.19
C CYS A 38 -37.34 -1.60 17.36
N LYS A 39 -38.66 -1.40 17.54
CA LYS A 39 -39.26 -0.07 17.82
C LYS A 39 -38.73 0.59 19.10
N ALA A 40 -38.40 -0.19 20.13
CA ALA A 40 -37.83 0.35 21.37
C ALA A 40 -36.43 0.93 21.13
N ILE A 41 -35.58 0.19 20.41
CA ILE A 41 -34.23 0.64 20.01
C ILE A 41 -34.34 1.89 19.13
N HIS A 42 -35.20 1.86 18.11
CA HIS A 42 -35.45 3.02 17.26
C HIS A 42 -35.93 4.25 18.07
N SER A 43 -36.77 4.06 19.09
CA SER A 43 -37.22 5.16 19.95
C SER A 43 -36.08 5.77 20.77
N VAL A 44 -35.17 4.94 21.28
CA VAL A 44 -33.98 5.42 22.01
C VAL A 44 -33.04 6.16 21.07
N TYR A 45 -32.78 5.61 19.89
CA TYR A 45 -31.99 6.28 18.86
C TYR A 45 -32.57 7.66 18.49
N ARG A 46 -33.88 7.71 18.20
CA ARG A 46 -34.56 8.96 17.85
C ARG A 46 -34.47 10.03 18.94
N ALA A 47 -34.41 9.63 20.21
CA ALA A 47 -34.27 10.55 21.33
C ALA A 47 -32.84 11.10 21.49
N ARG A 48 -31.81 10.36 21.05
CA ARG A 48 -30.39 10.65 21.29
C ARG A 48 -29.49 10.41 20.05
N PRO A 49 -29.86 10.86 18.83
CA PRO A 49 -29.14 10.46 17.63
C PRO A 49 -27.70 11.00 17.63
N ALA A 50 -27.49 12.27 18.01
CA ALA A 50 -26.17 12.90 17.97
C ALA A 50 -25.13 12.23 18.88
N SER A 51 -25.52 11.84 20.11
CA SER A 51 -24.59 11.15 21.02
C SER A 51 -24.27 9.72 20.56
N ILE A 52 -25.27 9.02 20.01
CA ILE A 52 -25.10 7.67 19.49
C ILE A 52 -24.24 7.69 18.22
N ASP A 53 -24.56 8.55 17.24
CA ASP A 53 -23.81 8.67 15.99
C ASP A 53 -22.36 9.07 16.26
N ARG A 54 -22.11 10.00 17.19
CA ARG A 54 -20.76 10.40 17.60
C ARG A 54 -19.99 9.23 18.24
N ALA A 55 -20.62 8.46 19.12
CA ALA A 55 -19.99 7.31 19.75
C ALA A 55 -19.66 6.21 18.73
N VAL A 56 -20.57 5.92 17.81
CA VAL A 56 -20.34 4.95 16.72
C VAL A 56 -19.24 5.44 15.77
N ALA A 57 -19.21 6.72 15.42
CA ALA A 57 -18.12 7.30 14.64
C ALA A 57 -16.75 7.16 15.35
N TYR A 58 -16.73 7.36 16.68
CA TYR A 58 -15.52 7.19 17.48
C TYR A 58 -15.08 5.72 17.53
N ASN A 59 -16.01 4.77 17.66
CA ASN A 59 -15.67 3.34 17.62
C ASN A 59 -15.12 2.92 16.25
N LEU A 60 -15.68 3.50 15.17
CA LEU A 60 -15.31 3.20 13.80
C LEU A 60 -13.92 3.75 13.41
N VAL A 61 -13.62 4.98 13.80
CA VAL A 61 -12.40 5.71 13.37
C VAL A 61 -11.33 5.72 14.46
N GLY A 62 -11.73 5.58 15.72
CA GLY A 62 -10.88 5.71 16.88
C GLY A 62 -10.67 7.17 17.31
N PRO A 63 -9.66 7.42 18.16
CA PRO A 63 -9.33 8.76 18.67
C PRO A 63 -8.95 9.79 17.59
N ALA A 64 -8.68 9.37 16.36
CA ALA A 64 -8.39 10.24 15.22
C ALA A 64 -9.65 10.82 14.54
N LEU A 65 -10.84 10.63 15.13
CA LEU A 65 -12.12 11.13 14.58
C LEU A 65 -12.11 12.65 14.29
N PRO A 66 -11.58 13.54 15.15
CA PRO A 66 -11.56 14.97 14.83
C PRO A 66 -10.81 15.30 13.54
N GLN A 67 -9.68 14.63 13.29
CA GLN A 67 -8.89 14.81 12.08
C GLN A 67 -9.61 14.27 10.84
N ALA A 68 -10.29 13.12 10.96
CA ALA A 68 -11.10 12.56 9.88
C ALA A 68 -12.24 13.50 9.48
N ILE A 69 -12.96 14.06 10.46
CA ILE A 69 -14.05 15.02 10.20
C ILE A 69 -13.52 16.32 9.61
N ARG A 70 -12.40 16.85 10.14
CA ARG A 70 -11.73 18.04 9.59
C ARG A 70 -11.42 17.86 8.10
N TYR A 71 -10.80 16.73 7.74
CA TYR A 71 -10.54 16.35 6.35
C TYR A 71 -11.82 16.36 5.50
N LEU A 72 -12.86 15.64 5.93
CA LEU A 72 -14.11 15.52 5.17
C LEU A 72 -14.83 16.86 5.00
N ARG A 73 -14.88 17.69 6.04
CA ARG A 73 -15.55 19.00 6.00
C ARG A 73 -14.80 20.00 5.14
N CYS A 74 -13.48 20.10 5.27
CA CYS A 74 -12.66 20.98 4.42
C CYS A 74 -12.79 20.59 2.94
N ARG A 75 -12.64 19.29 2.62
CA ARG A 75 -12.78 18.79 1.25
C ARG A 75 -14.17 19.05 0.69
N LYS A 76 -15.23 18.76 1.45
CA LYS A 76 -16.62 18.98 1.00
C LYS A 76 -16.94 20.46 0.77
N SER A 77 -16.32 21.34 1.54
CA SER A 77 -16.54 22.79 1.48
C SER A 77 -15.67 23.47 0.42
N GLY A 78 -14.77 22.73 -0.23
CA GLY A 78 -13.86 23.27 -1.23
C GLY A 78 -12.92 24.34 -0.69
N LEU A 79 -12.39 24.14 0.52
CA LEU A 79 -11.42 25.07 1.15
C LEU A 79 -10.03 24.89 0.54
N TRP A 80 -9.95 24.99 -0.77
CA TRP A 80 -8.75 24.88 -1.58
C TRP A 80 -7.84 26.08 -1.36
N LEU A 81 -6.53 25.83 -1.20
CA LEU A 81 -5.49 26.86 -1.10
C LEU A 81 -5.80 27.95 -0.08
N ARG A 82 -6.45 27.59 1.03
CA ARG A 82 -6.75 28.51 2.11
C ARG A 82 -5.59 28.58 3.10
N PRO A 83 -5.30 29.78 3.65
CA PRO A 83 -4.45 29.91 4.82
C PRO A 83 -4.93 29.01 5.97
N ASN A 84 -4.01 28.53 6.81
CA ASN A 84 -4.35 27.57 7.86
C ASN A 84 -5.34 28.12 8.91
N ASP A 85 -5.40 29.43 9.12
CA ASP A 85 -6.37 30.11 10.00
C ASP A 85 -7.78 30.23 9.40
N GLU A 86 -7.93 30.09 8.07
CA GLU A 86 -9.22 29.99 7.39
C GLU A 86 -9.73 28.54 7.31
N LEU A 87 -8.87 27.56 7.56
CA LEU A 87 -9.27 26.14 7.61
C LEU A 87 -9.97 25.82 8.92
N LEU A 88 -10.84 24.82 8.89
CA LEU A 88 -11.42 24.25 10.11
C LEU A 88 -10.30 23.72 11.01
N GLY A 89 -10.40 23.95 12.32
CA GLY A 89 -9.52 23.39 13.35
C GLY A 89 -9.90 21.96 13.73
N GLU A 90 -9.01 21.27 14.45
CA GLU A 90 -9.32 19.94 15.01
C GLU A 90 -10.35 20.03 16.16
N ASP A 91 -10.47 21.18 16.82
CA ASP A 91 -11.44 21.49 17.86
C ASP A 91 -12.84 21.85 17.31
N ASP A 92 -12.98 22.10 16.01
CA ASP A 92 -14.28 22.45 15.42
C ASP A 92 -15.29 21.30 15.48
N PHE A 93 -14.82 20.05 15.55
CA PHE A 93 -15.71 18.92 15.81
C PHE A 93 -16.29 18.94 17.23
N GLU A 94 -15.58 19.52 18.20
CA GLU A 94 -16.13 19.71 19.55
C GLU A 94 -17.19 20.81 19.56
N LYS A 95 -17.03 21.84 18.73
CA LYS A 95 -17.98 22.96 18.57
C LYS A 95 -19.24 22.55 17.81
N ASP A 96 -19.10 21.73 16.77
CA ASP A 96 -20.21 21.17 15.98
C ASP A 96 -20.12 19.63 15.92
N PRO A 97 -20.56 18.94 17.00
CA PRO A 97 -20.43 17.50 17.15
C PRO A 97 -21.48 16.69 16.39
N VAL A 98 -22.46 17.36 15.75
CA VAL A 98 -23.55 16.68 15.05
C VAL A 98 -23.06 16.20 13.69
N LEU A 99 -23.20 14.90 13.44
CA LEU A 99 -22.85 14.28 12.17
C LEU A 99 -24.00 14.37 11.16
N LYS A 100 -23.68 14.83 9.96
CA LYS A 100 -24.59 14.84 8.80
C LYS A 100 -24.56 13.47 8.13
N LEU A 101 -25.65 13.10 7.44
CA LEU A 101 -25.74 11.80 6.76
C LEU A 101 -24.60 11.55 5.77
N TRP A 102 -24.19 12.57 5.02
CA TRP A 102 -23.06 12.45 4.09
C TRP A 102 -21.73 12.26 4.83
N GLU A 103 -21.55 12.82 6.03
CA GLU A 103 -20.35 12.61 6.86
C GLU A 103 -20.31 11.16 7.33
N ILE A 104 -21.44 10.59 7.76
CA ILE A 104 -21.55 9.19 8.15
C ILE A 104 -21.16 8.25 6.99
N GLN A 105 -21.68 8.51 5.79
CA GLN A 105 -21.36 7.73 4.58
C GLN A 105 -19.87 7.85 4.22
N SER A 106 -19.34 9.06 4.19
CA SER A 106 -17.94 9.32 3.86
C SER A 106 -16.98 8.77 4.90
N LEU A 107 -17.30 8.86 6.20
CA LEU A 107 -16.53 8.25 7.28
C LEU A 107 -16.50 6.73 7.17
N SER A 108 -17.62 6.11 6.81
CA SER A 108 -17.69 4.65 6.63
C SER A 108 -16.79 4.20 5.46
N ALA A 109 -16.80 4.94 4.35
CA ALA A 109 -15.90 4.69 3.23
C ALA A 109 -14.43 4.91 3.60
N LEU A 110 -14.13 6.04 4.23
CA LEU A 110 -12.79 6.42 4.66
C LEU A 110 -12.22 5.40 5.65
N SER A 111 -12.99 4.98 6.66
CA SER A 111 -12.55 4.00 7.66
C SER A 111 -12.18 2.66 7.03
N ARG A 112 -12.97 2.14 6.08
CA ARG A 112 -12.64 0.89 5.38
C ARG A 112 -11.30 0.98 4.64
N GLN A 113 -11.00 2.12 4.03
CA GLN A 113 -9.75 2.33 3.32
C GLN A 113 -8.59 2.51 4.30
N THR A 114 -8.80 3.26 5.38
CA THR A 114 -7.82 3.44 6.46
C THR A 114 -7.42 2.11 7.07
N VAL A 115 -8.38 1.22 7.37
CA VAL A 115 -8.09 -0.12 7.92
C VAL A 115 -7.22 -0.92 6.95
N LYS A 116 -7.53 -0.92 5.65
CA LYS A 116 -6.71 -1.61 4.65
C LYS A 116 -5.28 -1.06 4.57
N LEU A 117 -5.12 0.26 4.60
CA LEU A 117 -3.78 0.88 4.62
C LEU A 117 -3.04 0.61 5.93
N GLU A 118 -3.75 0.56 7.05
CA GLU A 118 -3.18 0.23 8.35
C GLU A 118 -2.71 -1.24 8.40
N ASP A 119 -3.51 -2.16 7.86
CA ASP A 119 -3.14 -3.57 7.66
C ASP A 119 -1.87 -3.66 6.82
N LEU A 120 -1.81 -2.91 5.71
CA LEU A 120 -0.66 -2.84 4.81
C LEU A 120 0.59 -2.26 5.51
N TYR A 121 0.43 -1.16 6.24
CA TYR A 121 1.49 -0.50 6.99
C TYR A 121 2.03 -1.41 8.08
N SER A 122 1.14 -1.99 8.90
CA SER A 122 1.52 -2.91 9.94
C SER A 122 2.21 -4.13 9.37
N TRP A 123 1.67 -4.74 8.31
CA TRP A 123 2.28 -5.90 7.69
C TRP A 123 3.69 -5.60 7.18
N ARG A 124 3.91 -4.42 6.60
CA ARG A 124 5.22 -4.06 6.06
C ARG A 124 6.23 -3.62 7.12
N GLU A 125 5.81 -2.72 8.02
CA GLU A 125 6.72 -2.02 8.92
C GLU A 125 6.72 -2.59 10.35
N LYS A 126 5.60 -3.18 10.83
CA LYS A 126 5.48 -3.68 12.22
C LYS A 126 5.59 -5.19 12.36
N ASP A 127 4.86 -5.98 11.56
CA ASP A 127 4.87 -7.44 11.57
C ASP A 127 4.61 -8.08 10.18
N CYS A 128 5.68 -8.47 9.47
CA CYS A 128 5.61 -9.16 8.18
C CYS A 128 5.00 -10.56 8.21
N MET A 129 4.78 -11.12 9.39
CA MET A 129 4.10 -12.42 9.57
C MET A 129 2.58 -12.27 9.63
N CYS A 130 2.06 -11.07 9.86
CA CYS A 130 0.63 -10.81 10.05
C CYS A 130 0.09 -9.89 8.96
N ARG A 131 -0.94 -10.34 8.22
CA ARG A 131 -1.61 -9.53 7.17
C ARG A 131 -2.63 -8.54 7.69
N THR A 132 -2.95 -8.61 8.98
CA THR A 132 -3.86 -7.69 9.67
C THR A 132 -3.06 -6.86 10.66
N SER A 133 -3.51 -5.63 10.89
CA SER A 133 -2.86 -4.69 11.78
C SER A 133 -2.55 -5.31 13.14
N GLN A 134 -1.27 -5.25 13.50
CA GLN A 134 -0.73 -5.55 14.82
C GLN A 134 -0.41 -4.25 15.56
N LEU A 135 -0.73 -3.08 15.00
CA LEU A 135 -0.51 -1.80 15.67
C LEU A 135 -1.25 -1.79 17.01
N SER A 136 -0.56 -1.39 18.07
CA SER A 136 -1.21 -1.09 19.33
C SER A 136 -2.18 0.09 19.17
N ALA A 137 -3.08 0.29 20.15
CA ALA A 137 -4.06 1.38 20.08
C ALA A 137 -3.42 2.77 19.91
N ILE A 138 -2.24 2.99 20.51
CA ILE A 138 -1.50 4.26 20.39
C ILE A 138 -0.82 4.40 19.03
N GLU A 139 -0.21 3.34 18.50
CA GLU A 139 0.41 3.34 17.17
C GLU A 139 -0.66 3.52 16.07
N SER A 140 -1.79 2.84 16.20
CA SER A 140 -2.96 2.99 15.31
C SER A 140 -3.48 4.43 15.34
N TYR A 141 -3.56 5.05 16.53
CA TYR A 141 -3.90 6.47 16.63
C TYR A 141 -2.91 7.37 15.89
N ARG A 142 -1.60 7.21 16.11
CA ARG A 142 -0.57 8.00 15.41
C ARG A 142 -0.65 7.81 13.90
N PHE A 143 -0.76 6.58 13.42
CA PHE A 143 -0.92 6.24 12.01
C PHE A 143 -2.14 6.93 11.38
N ARG A 144 -3.33 6.74 11.97
CA ARG A 144 -4.58 7.32 11.45
C ARG A 144 -4.57 8.84 11.49
N ARG A 145 -4.04 9.42 12.56
CA ARG A 145 -3.90 10.86 12.71
C ARG A 145 -2.99 11.46 11.64
N ALA A 146 -1.83 10.85 11.41
CA ALA A 146 -0.94 11.22 10.32
C ALA A 146 -1.66 11.10 8.97
N LEU A 147 -2.38 10.00 8.74
CA LEU A 147 -3.12 9.76 7.49
C LEU A 147 -4.15 10.83 7.19
N TYR A 148 -4.97 11.20 8.16
CA TYR A 148 -6.00 12.22 7.95
C TYR A 148 -5.42 13.63 7.80
N ARG A 149 -4.30 13.93 8.47
CA ARG A 149 -3.60 15.21 8.28
C ARG A 149 -2.92 15.29 6.91
N THR A 150 -2.29 14.22 6.45
CA THR A 150 -1.73 14.13 5.10
C THR A 150 -2.84 14.23 4.05
N ALA A 151 -3.95 13.51 4.23
CA ALA A 151 -5.09 13.58 3.33
C ALA A 151 -5.70 15.00 3.27
N LEU A 152 -5.77 15.70 4.40
CA LEU A 152 -6.17 17.11 4.45
C LEU A 152 -5.20 18.01 3.69
N PHE A 153 -3.89 17.85 3.90
CA PHE A 153 -2.87 18.61 3.17
C PHE A 153 -3.02 18.44 1.66
N LEU A 154 -3.16 17.19 1.19
CA LEU A 154 -3.36 16.90 -0.23
C LEU A 154 -4.68 17.44 -0.77
N ALA A 155 -5.76 17.37 0.00
CA ALA A 155 -7.03 17.93 -0.45
C ALA A 155 -6.95 19.46 -0.59
N VAL A 156 -6.29 20.15 0.34
CA VAL A 156 -6.22 21.62 0.33
C VAL A 156 -5.21 22.13 -0.69
N TYR A 157 -4.04 21.49 -0.79
CA TYR A 157 -2.89 21.99 -1.54
C TYR A 157 -2.47 21.11 -2.72
N GLY A 158 -3.03 19.92 -2.91
CA GLY A 158 -2.73 19.04 -4.05
C GLY A 158 -3.40 19.51 -5.35
N MET A 159 -3.62 18.59 -6.28
CA MET A 159 -4.16 18.89 -7.62
C MET A 159 -5.50 19.63 -7.58
N GLU A 160 -6.44 19.23 -6.71
CA GLU A 160 -7.73 19.94 -6.53
C GLU A 160 -7.50 21.42 -6.15
N GLY A 161 -6.47 21.70 -5.36
CA GLY A 161 -6.08 23.05 -4.98
C GLY A 161 -5.44 23.82 -6.12
N TYR A 162 -4.47 23.19 -6.79
CA TYR A 162 -3.75 23.73 -7.93
C TYR A 162 -4.69 24.12 -9.08
N ASP A 163 -5.61 23.24 -9.47
CA ASP A 163 -6.60 23.47 -10.51
C ASP A 163 -7.52 24.65 -10.18
N ALA A 164 -7.93 24.76 -8.91
CA ALA A 164 -8.82 25.83 -8.46
C ALA A 164 -8.22 27.24 -8.65
N MET A 165 -6.89 27.36 -8.70
CA MET A 165 -6.24 28.64 -8.97
C MET A 165 -6.16 29.00 -10.45
N ASN A 166 -6.54 28.11 -11.39
CA ASN A 166 -6.26 28.30 -12.82
C ASN A 166 -4.80 28.73 -13.03
N PHE A 167 -3.89 28.13 -12.25
CA PHE A 167 -2.54 28.67 -12.02
C PHE A 167 -1.79 28.94 -13.33
N PHE A 168 -2.04 28.09 -14.34
CA PHE A 168 -1.50 28.20 -15.70
C PHE A 168 -2.53 28.57 -16.77
N ASN A 169 -3.83 28.42 -16.51
CA ASN A 169 -4.88 28.73 -17.49
C ASN A 169 -5.07 30.24 -17.75
N ASN A 170 -4.54 31.09 -16.86
CA ASN A 170 -4.59 32.55 -16.99
C ASN A 170 -3.22 33.20 -17.27
N ILE A 171 -2.19 32.41 -17.51
CA ILE A 171 -0.92 32.93 -18.02
C ILE A 171 -1.18 33.15 -19.51
N ASP A 172 -1.61 34.37 -19.89
CA ASP A 172 -1.55 34.79 -21.28
C ASP A 172 -0.10 34.55 -21.77
N ASP A 173 0.10 34.18 -23.04
CA ASP A 173 1.42 33.88 -23.65
C ASP A 173 2.47 35.01 -23.47
N ASP A 174 2.06 36.17 -22.92
CA ASP A 174 2.82 37.39 -22.68
C ASP A 174 3.11 37.68 -21.17
N GLU A 175 2.69 36.85 -20.19
CA GLU A 175 3.08 37.05 -18.78
C GLU A 175 4.58 36.74 -18.58
N ASP A 176 5.33 37.72 -18.08
CA ASP A 176 6.76 37.57 -17.73
C ASP A 176 6.97 36.48 -16.65
N ASP A 177 8.07 35.72 -16.77
CA ASP A 177 8.48 34.59 -15.91
C ASP A 177 8.37 34.89 -14.38
N ASP A 178 8.58 36.16 -14.01
CA ASP A 178 8.49 36.68 -12.64
C ASP A 178 7.11 36.43 -11.97
N GLY A 179 6.01 36.44 -12.73
CA GLY A 179 4.66 36.24 -12.20
C GLY A 179 4.38 34.80 -11.76
N VAL A 180 4.99 33.82 -12.43
CA VAL A 180 4.86 32.39 -12.10
C VAL A 180 5.64 32.08 -10.83
N GLU A 181 6.85 32.61 -10.72
CA GLU A 181 7.69 32.42 -9.53
C GLU A 181 7.04 32.99 -8.27
N GLU A 182 6.43 34.19 -8.35
CA GLU A 182 5.73 34.78 -7.21
C GLU A 182 4.53 33.93 -6.76
N LYS A 183 3.70 33.46 -7.70
CA LYS A 183 2.56 32.60 -7.39
C LYS A 183 3.04 31.30 -6.73
N LEU A 184 4.09 30.66 -7.26
CA LEU A 184 4.67 29.43 -6.73
C LEU A 184 5.22 29.63 -5.31
N PHE A 185 5.89 30.76 -5.08
CA PHE A 185 6.38 31.13 -3.75
C PHE A 185 5.24 31.29 -2.73
N GLN A 186 4.13 31.94 -3.09
CA GLN A 186 2.96 32.05 -2.20
C GLN A 186 2.34 30.68 -1.92
N PHE A 187 2.25 29.81 -2.92
CA PHE A 187 1.75 28.45 -2.77
C PHE A 187 2.57 27.63 -1.78
N GLN A 188 3.90 27.60 -1.94
CA GLN A 188 4.83 26.93 -1.03
C GLN A 188 4.80 27.54 0.38
N LYS A 189 4.64 28.86 0.49
CA LYS A 189 4.50 29.54 1.77
C LYS A 189 3.25 29.09 2.54
N MET A 190 2.11 28.92 1.87
CA MET A 190 0.89 28.43 2.52
C MET A 190 1.03 26.99 3.01
N GLN A 191 1.64 26.11 2.21
CA GLN A 191 1.94 24.73 2.61
C GLN A 191 2.81 24.68 3.86
N ARG A 192 3.86 25.50 3.89
CA ARG A 192 4.76 25.61 5.05
C ARG A 192 4.02 26.08 6.29
N GLN A 193 3.20 27.14 6.18
CA GLN A 193 2.39 27.65 7.29
C GLN A 193 1.42 26.60 7.83
N PHE A 194 0.83 25.78 6.95
CA PHE A 194 0.01 24.64 7.36
C PHE A 194 0.83 23.62 8.17
N MET A 195 2.00 23.23 7.69
CA MET A 195 2.86 22.27 8.40
C MET A 195 3.42 22.84 9.72
N GLU A 196 3.68 24.15 9.78
CA GLU A 196 4.14 24.85 10.98
C GLU A 196 3.13 24.79 12.14
N ALA A 197 1.84 24.58 11.85
CA ALA A 197 0.81 24.44 12.87
C ALA A 197 0.90 23.14 13.67
N PHE A 198 1.62 22.12 13.19
CA PHE A 198 1.76 20.83 13.87
C PHE A 198 2.98 20.76 14.79
N SER A 199 2.92 19.92 15.81
CA SER A 199 4.09 19.69 16.68
C SER A 199 5.21 18.94 15.94
N THR A 200 6.43 18.97 16.47
CA THR A 200 7.54 18.21 15.88
C THR A 200 7.29 16.70 15.86
N ALA A 201 6.56 16.16 16.85
CA ALA A 201 6.20 14.74 16.87
C ALA A 201 5.21 14.43 15.73
N ASP A 202 4.18 15.25 15.56
CA ASP A 202 3.20 15.10 14.48
C ASP A 202 3.86 15.16 13.09
N LEU A 203 4.81 16.07 12.87
CA LEU A 203 5.54 16.18 11.61
C LEU A 203 6.37 14.93 11.30
N LYS A 204 6.97 14.30 12.33
CA LYS A 204 7.69 13.03 12.14
C LYS A 204 6.74 11.87 11.81
N GLU A 205 5.53 11.86 12.40
CA GLU A 205 4.50 10.88 12.03
C GLU A 205 4.03 11.08 10.58
N ILE A 206 3.85 12.34 10.13
CA ILE A 206 3.51 12.67 8.74
C ILE A 206 4.64 12.27 7.77
N ASP A 207 5.90 12.58 8.08
CA ASP A 207 7.06 12.16 7.28
C ASP A 207 7.14 10.64 7.15
N SER A 208 7.02 9.91 8.27
CA SER A 208 7.03 8.44 8.30
C SER A 208 5.93 7.86 7.40
N LEU A 209 4.71 8.39 7.50
CA LEU A 209 3.61 7.93 6.67
C LEU A 209 3.84 8.27 5.19
N ALA A 210 4.26 9.49 4.87
CA ALA A 210 4.46 9.92 3.48
C ALA A 210 5.51 9.05 2.77
N ARG A 211 6.62 8.72 3.45
CA ARG A 211 7.62 7.76 2.94
C ARG A 211 7.01 6.39 2.67
N PHE A 212 6.23 5.86 3.60
CA PHE A 212 5.54 4.59 3.40
C PHE A 212 4.61 4.62 2.17
N LEU A 213 3.82 5.69 1.98
CA LEU A 213 2.91 5.80 0.85
C LEU A 213 3.66 5.87 -0.49
N LEU A 214 4.76 6.65 -0.56
CA LEU A 214 5.65 6.69 -1.72
C LEU A 214 6.25 5.32 -2.01
N ASP A 215 6.69 4.62 -0.98
CA ASP A 215 7.25 3.29 -1.13
C ASP A 215 6.23 2.27 -1.64
N ILE A 216 4.97 2.34 -1.21
CA ILE A 216 3.91 1.46 -1.73
C ILE A 216 3.59 1.82 -3.18
N TYR A 217 3.62 3.10 -3.55
CA TYR A 217 3.46 3.50 -4.94
C TYR A 217 4.62 2.99 -5.82
N ASN A 218 5.86 3.21 -5.41
CA ASN A 218 7.05 2.69 -6.09
C ASN A 218 7.00 1.16 -6.25
N TRP A 219 6.59 0.48 -5.19
CA TRP A 219 6.35 -0.95 -5.23
C TRP A 219 5.28 -1.31 -6.27
N SER A 220 4.19 -0.56 -6.35
CA SER A 220 3.08 -0.80 -7.28
C SER A 220 3.48 -0.60 -8.73
N VAL A 221 4.28 0.42 -9.03
CA VAL A 221 4.89 0.66 -10.34
C VAL A 221 5.69 -0.56 -10.78
N LEU A 222 6.57 -1.07 -9.91
CA LEU A 222 7.37 -2.25 -10.18
C LEU A 222 6.53 -3.52 -10.26
N ALA A 223 5.48 -3.65 -9.46
CA ALA A 223 4.66 -4.84 -9.39
C ALA A 223 3.75 -5.00 -10.63
N GLN A 224 3.13 -3.92 -11.08
CA GLN A 224 2.19 -3.97 -12.20
C GLN A 224 2.88 -3.75 -13.55
N GLY A 225 3.96 -2.94 -13.59
CA GLY A 225 4.70 -2.64 -14.82
C GLY A 225 3.91 -1.85 -15.87
N THR A 226 2.70 -1.39 -15.53
CA THR A 226 1.81 -0.58 -16.38
C THR A 226 1.67 0.86 -15.90
N ILE A 227 2.02 1.13 -14.64
CA ILE A 227 1.95 2.48 -14.07
C ILE A 227 3.24 3.19 -14.47
N THR A 228 3.11 4.31 -15.16
CA THR A 228 4.21 5.24 -15.41
C THR A 228 3.94 6.53 -14.63
N GLY A 229 4.98 7.26 -14.24
CA GLY A 229 4.83 8.56 -13.58
C GLY A 229 5.59 8.71 -12.27
N ASP A 230 5.76 9.97 -11.89
CA ASP A 230 6.51 10.37 -10.71
C ASP A 230 5.74 10.06 -9.41
N PRO A 231 6.37 9.43 -8.40
CA PRO A 231 5.73 9.14 -7.12
C PRO A 231 5.21 10.37 -6.37
N SER A 232 5.89 11.51 -6.50
CA SER A 232 5.50 12.76 -5.87
C SER A 232 4.29 13.36 -6.59
N TYR A 233 4.27 13.29 -7.94
CA TYR A 233 3.08 13.64 -8.73
C TYR A 233 1.85 12.80 -8.33
N PHE A 234 2.04 11.52 -8.07
CA PHE A 234 0.95 10.65 -7.62
C PHE A 234 0.40 11.06 -6.25
N LEU A 235 1.24 11.42 -5.28
CA LEU A 235 0.74 11.96 -4.02
C LEU A 235 0.07 13.31 -4.21
N PHE A 236 0.56 14.14 -5.12
CA PHE A 236 -0.01 15.45 -5.43
C PHE A 236 -1.41 15.36 -6.05
N THR A 237 -1.63 14.41 -6.98
CA THR A 237 -2.92 14.19 -7.66
C THR A 237 -3.89 13.28 -6.91
N GLY A 238 -3.36 12.39 -6.08
CA GLY A 238 -4.12 11.31 -5.47
C GLY A 238 -5.05 11.77 -4.34
N SER A 239 -6.30 11.33 -4.41
CA SER A 239 -7.15 11.31 -3.20
C SER A 239 -6.68 10.18 -2.27
N LEU A 240 -5.88 10.52 -1.26
CA LEU A 240 -5.63 9.58 -0.15
C LEU A 240 -6.92 9.36 0.64
N PRO A 241 -7.17 8.12 1.15
CA PRO A 241 -6.33 6.92 1.05
C PRO A 241 -6.52 6.06 -0.22
N ASN A 242 -7.52 6.35 -1.07
CA ASN A 242 -7.90 5.50 -2.20
C ASN A 242 -6.80 5.29 -3.23
N GLY A 243 -6.14 6.37 -3.65
CA GLY A 243 -5.17 6.30 -4.74
C GLY A 243 -4.11 5.22 -4.49
N VAL A 244 -3.52 5.22 -3.29
CA VAL A 244 -2.45 4.26 -2.92
C VAL A 244 -2.96 2.82 -2.91
N LEU A 245 -4.17 2.59 -2.40
CA LEU A 245 -4.79 1.26 -2.42
C LEU A 245 -5.12 0.80 -3.83
N ASP A 246 -5.61 1.69 -4.69
CA ASP A 246 -5.89 1.38 -6.09
C ASP A 246 -4.59 1.08 -6.85
N ALA A 247 -3.50 1.79 -6.57
CA ALA A 247 -2.18 1.47 -7.12
C ALA A 247 -1.71 0.08 -6.66
N TYR A 248 -1.77 -0.17 -5.35
CA TYR A 248 -1.37 -1.45 -4.75
C TYR A 248 -2.18 -2.62 -5.30
N GLU A 249 -3.50 -2.45 -5.41
CA GLU A 249 -4.43 -3.47 -5.90
C GLU A 249 -4.46 -3.55 -7.45
N GLY A 250 -3.62 -2.77 -8.16
CA GLY A 250 -3.50 -2.79 -9.62
C GLY A 250 -4.73 -2.25 -10.37
N ARG A 251 -5.53 -1.42 -9.72
CA ARG A 251 -6.70 -0.74 -10.28
C ARG A 251 -6.44 0.67 -10.76
N LEU A 252 -5.28 1.24 -10.44
CA LEU A 252 -4.94 2.58 -10.89
C LEU A 252 -4.85 2.61 -12.42
N VAL A 253 -5.65 3.48 -13.03
CA VAL A 253 -5.53 3.81 -14.45
C VAL A 253 -4.57 4.99 -14.52
N ASP A 254 -3.55 4.87 -15.37
CA ASP A 254 -2.56 5.92 -15.56
C ASP A 254 -3.26 7.19 -16.09
N SER A 255 -3.10 8.28 -15.36
CA SER A 255 -3.60 9.61 -15.73
C SER A 255 -2.53 10.63 -15.41
N TYR A 256 -1.43 10.55 -16.14
CA TYR A 256 -0.40 11.58 -16.10
C TYR A 256 -0.88 12.80 -16.89
N ASP A 257 -0.92 13.95 -16.23
CA ASP A 257 -1.10 15.24 -16.88
C ASP A 257 0.28 15.87 -17.08
N ASP A 258 0.72 15.94 -18.34
CA ASP A 258 2.02 16.51 -18.73
C ASP A 258 2.10 18.03 -18.45
N ASP A 259 0.98 18.69 -18.14
CA ASP A 259 0.89 20.15 -18.01
C ASP A 259 1.25 20.67 -16.60
N VAL A 260 1.53 19.80 -15.62
CA VAL A 260 1.96 20.23 -14.28
C VAL A 260 3.49 20.27 -14.20
N PRO A 261 4.13 21.43 -13.88
CA PRO A 261 5.57 21.49 -13.73
C PRO A 261 6.08 20.65 -12.55
N GLY A 262 7.19 19.93 -12.76
CA GLY A 262 7.87 19.12 -11.74
C GLY A 262 8.09 19.86 -10.42
N SER A 263 8.50 21.13 -10.50
CA SER A 263 8.76 21.99 -9.33
C SER A 263 7.55 22.19 -8.39
N VAL A 264 6.32 21.92 -8.86
CA VAL A 264 5.09 22.03 -8.06
C VAL A 264 4.92 20.82 -7.15
N TYR A 265 5.25 19.63 -7.64
CA TYR A 265 5.00 18.37 -6.94
C TYR A 265 6.27 17.65 -6.47
N ASP A 266 7.45 18.06 -6.90
CA ASP A 266 8.72 17.46 -6.52
C ASP A 266 8.88 17.48 -4.99
N GLU A 267 8.97 16.28 -4.41
CA GLU A 267 9.01 16.05 -2.96
C GLU A 267 7.86 16.70 -2.16
N PHE A 268 6.77 17.15 -2.80
CA PHE A 268 5.66 17.95 -2.24
C PHE A 268 5.50 17.94 -0.70
N ILE A 269 5.06 16.81 -0.13
CA ILE A 269 4.89 16.64 1.32
C ILE A 269 6.23 16.54 2.04
N LEU A 270 7.16 15.72 1.55
CA LEU A 270 8.44 15.43 2.21
C LEU A 270 9.33 16.67 2.31
N TYR A 271 9.37 17.49 1.27
CA TYR A 271 10.10 18.74 1.22
C TYR A 271 9.54 19.72 2.25
N THR A 272 8.22 19.96 2.23
CA THR A 272 7.57 20.91 3.15
C THR A 272 7.78 20.48 4.60
N VAL A 273 7.64 19.19 4.91
CA VAL A 273 7.87 18.67 6.26
C VAL A 273 9.34 18.81 6.66
N SER A 274 10.28 18.43 5.77
CA SER A 274 11.72 18.51 6.03
C SER A 274 12.16 19.94 6.28
N GLU A 275 11.66 20.89 5.50
CA GLU A 275 11.98 22.30 5.65
C GLU A 275 11.50 22.87 7.00
N VAL A 276 10.27 22.54 7.43
CA VAL A 276 9.78 22.95 8.75
C VAL A 276 10.59 22.31 9.88
N LEU A 277 10.97 21.04 9.74
CA LEU A 277 11.83 20.35 10.72
C LEU A 277 13.24 20.96 10.79
N GLU A 278 13.82 21.33 9.65
CA GLU A 278 15.12 22.00 9.56
C GLU A 278 15.09 23.40 10.19
N ASN A 279 14.04 24.19 9.94
CA ASN A 279 13.82 25.48 10.59
C ASN A 279 13.70 25.35 12.12
N ARG A 280 13.15 24.23 12.59
CA ARG A 280 13.09 23.85 14.01
C ARG A 280 14.40 23.25 14.54
N LYS A 281 15.44 23.16 13.71
CA LYS A 281 16.76 22.56 14.04
C LYS A 281 16.65 21.10 14.48
N VAL A 282 15.68 20.37 13.93
CA VAL A 282 15.53 18.93 14.15
C VAL A 282 16.53 18.21 13.26
N PRO A 283 17.37 17.29 13.79
CA PRO A 283 18.29 16.53 12.97
C PRO A 283 17.56 15.72 11.89
N ARG A 284 18.14 15.64 10.69
CA ARG A 284 17.65 14.72 9.65
C ARG A 284 17.70 13.29 10.19
N ILE A 285 16.57 12.59 10.07
CA ILE A 285 16.41 11.21 10.52
C ILE A 285 16.54 10.27 9.33
N THR A 286 17.05 9.06 9.58
CA THR A 286 17.04 7.97 8.58
C THR A 286 15.63 7.40 8.41
N GLU A 287 15.39 6.63 7.34
CA GLU A 287 14.11 5.95 7.13
C GLU A 287 13.70 5.06 8.32
N GLU A 288 14.64 4.30 8.87
CA GLU A 288 14.42 3.47 10.08
C GLU A 288 14.08 4.32 11.31
N GLN A 289 14.68 5.51 11.43
CA GLN A 289 14.35 6.46 12.49
C GLN A 289 13.01 7.17 12.26
N ALA A 290 12.52 7.27 11.02
CA ALA A 290 11.19 7.78 10.74
C ALA A 290 10.11 6.79 11.22
N LYS A 291 10.32 5.48 11.03
CA LYS A 291 9.36 4.43 11.44
C LYS A 291 9.03 4.47 12.93
N VAL A 292 9.99 4.80 13.79
CA VAL A 292 9.76 4.91 15.24
C VAL A 292 8.92 6.12 15.66
N ALA A 293 8.56 7.02 14.73
CA ALA A 293 7.60 8.08 15.01
C ALA A 293 6.18 7.52 15.19
N ILE A 294 5.82 6.50 14.40
CA ILE A 294 4.52 5.82 14.50
C ILE A 294 4.64 4.59 15.40
N LEU A 295 5.69 3.78 15.24
CA LEU A 295 5.87 2.49 15.91
C LEU A 295 6.62 2.61 17.24
N ASP A 296 6.04 2.08 18.31
CA ASP A 296 6.70 1.93 19.62
C ASP A 296 7.59 0.68 19.63
N GLU A 297 7.15 -0.38 18.95
CA GLU A 297 7.92 -1.63 18.79
C GLU A 297 7.77 -2.21 17.39
N ILE A 298 8.86 -2.78 16.87
CA ILE A 298 8.89 -3.52 15.62
C ILE A 298 9.10 -4.99 15.96
N VAL A 299 8.09 -5.82 15.66
CA VAL A 299 8.13 -7.26 15.93
C VAL A 299 9.17 -7.90 15.02
N GLY A 300 10.09 -8.68 15.58
CA GLY A 300 11.12 -9.36 14.79
C GLY A 300 12.35 -8.52 14.45
N THR A 301 12.67 -7.52 15.27
CA THR A 301 13.98 -6.87 15.22
C THR A 301 15.09 -7.88 15.49
N GLY A 302 16.14 -7.87 14.67
CA GLY A 302 17.27 -8.80 14.80
C GLY A 302 17.01 -10.20 14.23
N ILE A 303 15.90 -10.43 13.51
CA ILE A 303 15.72 -11.67 12.75
C ILE A 303 16.80 -11.76 11.66
N THR A 304 17.40 -12.93 11.53
CA THR A 304 18.40 -13.24 10.51
C THR A 304 17.81 -14.12 9.42
N CYS A 305 18.42 -14.09 8.23
CA CYS A 305 18.11 -15.07 7.21
C CYS A 305 18.46 -16.47 7.72
N LYS A 306 17.51 -17.40 7.68
CA LYS A 306 17.72 -18.79 8.14
C LYS A 306 18.81 -19.55 7.37
N ARG A 307 19.23 -19.04 6.20
CA ARG A 307 20.17 -19.72 5.29
C ARG A 307 21.59 -19.21 5.38
N CYS A 308 21.76 -17.92 5.10
CA CYS A 308 23.09 -17.32 5.11
C CYS A 308 23.46 -16.75 6.48
N GLU A 309 22.53 -16.75 7.45
CA GLU A 309 22.71 -16.25 8.81
C GLU A 309 23.18 -14.78 8.88
N ILE A 310 23.11 -14.05 7.76
CA ILE A 310 23.48 -12.63 7.71
C ILE A 310 22.63 -11.88 8.74
N VAL A 311 23.33 -11.26 9.67
CA VAL A 311 22.75 -10.39 10.70
C VAL A 311 22.44 -9.04 10.05
N HIS A 312 21.34 -8.41 10.48
CA HIS A 312 20.89 -7.09 10.01
C HIS A 312 20.42 -7.02 8.55
N VAL A 313 19.85 -8.11 8.01
CA VAL A 313 19.07 -7.99 6.78
C VAL A 313 17.87 -7.08 7.07
N PRO A 314 17.67 -5.98 6.30
CA PRO A 314 16.48 -5.16 6.45
C PRO A 314 15.24 -6.03 6.38
N ARG A 315 14.27 -5.80 7.26
CA ARG A 315 13.13 -6.71 7.40
C ARG A 315 12.29 -6.81 6.12
N ASN A 316 12.14 -5.71 5.40
CA ASN A 316 11.51 -5.66 4.08
C ASN A 316 12.25 -6.49 3.00
N ASN A 317 13.41 -7.09 3.34
CA ASN A 317 14.17 -8.01 2.51
C ASN A 317 14.20 -9.46 3.06
N LEU A 318 13.43 -9.77 4.09
CA LEU A 318 13.19 -11.14 4.57
C LEU A 318 11.83 -11.65 4.09
N TRP A 319 11.80 -12.86 3.55
CA TRP A 319 10.67 -13.39 2.79
C TRP A 319 10.20 -14.72 3.36
N CYS A 320 8.88 -14.88 3.42
CA CYS A 320 8.16 -16.06 3.86
C CYS A 320 6.74 -16.08 3.23
N PRO A 321 5.95 -17.14 3.40
CA PRO A 321 4.67 -17.30 2.70
C PRO A 321 3.67 -16.17 2.95
N THR A 322 3.73 -15.54 4.12
CA THR A 322 2.84 -14.44 4.47
C THR A 322 3.10 -13.19 3.63
N ASN A 323 4.37 -12.95 3.22
CA ASN A 323 4.82 -11.76 2.52
C ASN A 323 5.25 -11.94 1.06
N TRP A 324 5.19 -13.15 0.50
CA TRP A 324 5.57 -13.39 -0.90
C TRP A 324 4.77 -12.59 -1.94
N GLU A 325 3.54 -12.15 -1.65
CA GLU A 325 2.83 -11.25 -2.58
C GLU A 325 3.60 -9.95 -2.85
N TYR A 326 4.34 -9.44 -1.87
CA TYR A 326 5.19 -8.26 -2.05
C TYR A 326 6.42 -8.51 -2.92
N LEU A 327 6.77 -9.75 -3.22
CA LEU A 327 7.88 -10.01 -4.15
C LEU A 327 7.58 -9.43 -5.52
N LYS A 328 6.32 -9.21 -5.89
CA LYS A 328 5.94 -8.66 -7.20
C LYS A 328 6.63 -7.32 -7.49
N GLY A 329 6.73 -6.43 -6.49
CA GLY A 329 7.44 -5.14 -6.62
C GLY A 329 8.94 -5.18 -6.34
N VAL A 330 9.51 -6.36 -6.03
CA VAL A 330 10.96 -6.56 -5.82
C VAL A 330 11.60 -7.39 -6.93
N ILE A 331 10.84 -8.35 -7.47
CA ILE A 331 11.13 -9.15 -8.64
C ILE A 331 9.95 -8.97 -9.58
N ASN A 332 10.04 -7.94 -10.44
CA ASN A 332 9.01 -7.61 -11.41
C ASN A 332 8.61 -8.87 -12.23
N PRO A 333 7.30 -9.13 -12.45
CA PRO A 333 6.85 -10.30 -13.20
C PRO A 333 7.45 -10.43 -14.60
N GLY A 334 7.61 -9.30 -15.30
CA GLY A 334 8.26 -9.22 -16.60
C GLY A 334 9.74 -9.60 -16.56
N GLU A 335 10.39 -9.44 -15.41
CA GLU A 335 11.80 -9.72 -15.19
C GLU A 335 12.06 -11.12 -14.62
N MET A 336 11.03 -11.83 -14.16
CA MET A 336 11.18 -13.15 -13.56
C MET A 336 11.87 -14.16 -14.48
N HIS A 337 11.68 -14.04 -15.80
CA HIS A 337 12.37 -14.90 -16.77
C HIS A 337 13.89 -14.74 -16.73
N ARG A 338 14.43 -13.60 -16.25
CA ARG A 338 15.87 -13.37 -16.08
C ARG A 338 16.46 -14.14 -14.91
N THR A 339 15.61 -14.63 -14.00
CA THR A 339 16.01 -15.51 -12.90
C THR A 339 16.21 -16.95 -13.37
N LEU A 340 15.78 -17.32 -14.59
CA LEU A 340 15.98 -18.67 -15.12
C LEU A 340 17.48 -19.02 -15.30
N LYS A 341 17.82 -20.29 -15.06
CA LYS A 341 19.17 -20.84 -15.11
C LYS A 341 19.76 -20.82 -16.53
N GLY A 342 21.09 -20.69 -16.64
CA GLY A 342 21.82 -20.81 -17.89
C GLY A 342 21.43 -19.79 -18.97
N ASN A 343 21.17 -20.27 -20.18
CA ASN A 343 20.82 -19.47 -21.35
C ASN A 343 19.30 -19.32 -21.58
N LEU A 344 18.45 -19.84 -20.67
CA LEU A 344 16.99 -19.71 -20.75
C LEU A 344 16.50 -18.25 -20.89
N PRO A 345 17.03 -17.26 -20.15
CA PRO A 345 16.58 -15.87 -20.31
C PRO A 345 16.77 -15.31 -21.72
N GLN A 346 17.74 -15.86 -22.46
CA GLN A 346 18.15 -15.43 -23.79
C GLN A 346 17.44 -16.20 -24.91
N SER A 347 16.53 -17.12 -24.60
CA SER A 347 15.79 -17.87 -25.62
C SER A 347 15.06 -16.94 -26.58
N VAL A 348 15.19 -17.20 -27.88
CA VAL A 348 14.46 -16.47 -28.93
C VAL A 348 13.04 -16.99 -29.15
N ASP A 349 12.60 -18.01 -28.40
CA ASP A 349 11.20 -18.41 -28.39
C ASP A 349 10.35 -17.41 -27.59
N PHE A 350 9.84 -16.40 -28.29
CA PHE A 350 9.02 -15.35 -27.70
C PHE A 350 7.69 -15.85 -27.15
N VAL A 351 7.13 -16.93 -27.73
CA VAL A 351 5.84 -17.48 -27.27
C VAL A 351 6.03 -18.15 -25.92
N GLU A 352 7.05 -18.99 -25.80
CA GLU A 352 7.35 -19.67 -24.55
C GLU A 352 7.74 -18.68 -23.45
N LYS A 353 8.55 -17.67 -23.79
CA LYS A 353 8.91 -16.57 -22.89
C LYS A 353 7.69 -15.77 -22.44
N ALA A 354 6.78 -15.45 -23.36
CA ALA A 354 5.54 -14.74 -23.03
C ALA A 354 4.62 -15.58 -22.13
N ASN A 355 4.49 -16.88 -22.39
CA ASN A 355 3.71 -17.80 -21.56
C ASN A 355 4.25 -17.82 -20.12
N PHE A 356 5.57 -17.96 -19.96
CA PHE A 356 6.21 -17.92 -18.64
C PHE A 356 5.92 -16.59 -17.92
N ILE A 357 6.16 -15.44 -18.59
CA ILE A 357 5.94 -14.12 -18.00
C ILE A 357 4.45 -13.91 -17.63
N ASN A 358 3.53 -14.38 -18.47
CA ASN A 358 2.09 -14.22 -18.23
C ASN A 358 1.62 -14.95 -16.98
N ILE A 359 2.17 -16.14 -16.68
CA ILE A 359 1.87 -16.84 -15.43
C ILE A 359 2.24 -15.97 -14.22
N TRP A 360 3.45 -15.41 -14.20
CA TRP A 360 3.90 -14.55 -13.10
C TRP A 360 3.18 -13.20 -13.03
N ARG A 361 2.60 -12.72 -14.14
CA ARG A 361 1.81 -11.49 -14.14
C ARG A 361 0.41 -11.67 -13.54
N LEU A 362 -0.23 -12.79 -13.88
CA LEU A 362 -1.64 -13.05 -13.59
C LEU A 362 -1.85 -13.80 -12.27
N ASP A 363 -0.94 -14.72 -11.94
CA ASP A 363 -1.09 -15.57 -10.75
C ASP A 363 -0.45 -14.93 -9.51
N ARG A 364 -0.86 -15.43 -8.34
CA ARG A 364 -0.44 -14.93 -7.04
C ARG A 364 0.96 -15.41 -6.69
N TYR A 365 1.85 -14.50 -6.30
CA TYR A 365 3.23 -14.87 -5.97
C TYR A 365 3.30 -15.84 -4.78
N SER A 366 2.38 -15.73 -3.82
CA SER A 366 2.36 -16.67 -2.69
C SER A 366 2.05 -18.11 -3.10
N GLU A 367 1.26 -18.29 -4.17
CA GLU A 367 0.97 -19.59 -4.76
C GLU A 367 2.15 -20.06 -5.60
N LEU A 368 2.62 -19.22 -6.53
CA LEU A 368 3.73 -19.55 -7.44
C LEU A 368 5.01 -19.93 -6.70
N VAL A 369 5.47 -19.09 -5.75
CA VAL A 369 6.68 -19.39 -4.97
C VAL A 369 6.45 -20.63 -4.11
N GLY A 370 5.24 -20.82 -3.58
CA GLY A 370 4.88 -22.03 -2.84
C GLY A 370 5.02 -23.30 -3.66
N GLU A 371 4.56 -23.29 -4.91
CA GLU A 371 4.71 -24.41 -5.83
C GLU A 371 6.19 -24.65 -6.21
N VAL A 372 7.02 -23.61 -6.33
CA VAL A 372 8.46 -23.78 -6.56
C VAL A 372 9.12 -24.50 -5.38
N PHE A 373 8.70 -24.22 -4.14
CA PHE A 373 9.14 -24.97 -2.94
C PHE A 373 8.77 -26.46 -2.98
N GLU A 374 7.65 -26.82 -3.61
CA GLU A 374 7.26 -28.24 -3.80
C GLU A 374 8.18 -28.97 -4.78
N GLN A 375 8.94 -28.25 -5.60
CA GLN A 375 9.88 -28.79 -6.58
C GLN A 375 11.35 -28.69 -6.13
N LYS A 376 11.58 -28.45 -4.83
CA LYS A 376 12.93 -28.33 -4.28
C LYS A 376 13.76 -29.61 -4.49
N THR A 377 15.02 -29.44 -4.86
CA THR A 377 15.98 -30.55 -4.99
C THR A 377 16.55 -30.97 -3.63
N ASP A 378 17.24 -32.12 -3.57
CA ASP A 378 17.84 -32.64 -2.34
C ASP A 378 18.87 -31.70 -1.70
N ALA A 379 19.54 -30.88 -2.51
CA ALA A 379 20.46 -29.84 -2.03
C ALA A 379 19.77 -28.79 -1.14
N TYR A 380 18.46 -28.64 -1.29
CA TYR A 380 17.59 -27.74 -0.55
C TYR A 380 16.65 -28.52 0.40
N SER A 381 16.92 -29.79 0.69
CA SER A 381 16.08 -30.64 1.56
C SER A 381 15.79 -30.01 2.91
N GLY A 382 16.79 -29.37 3.55
CA GLY A 382 16.63 -28.64 4.80
C GLY A 382 15.94 -27.28 4.68
N TRP A 383 15.44 -26.91 3.49
CA TRP A 383 14.72 -25.68 3.29
C TRP A 383 13.22 -25.82 3.52
N GLU A 384 12.69 -25.18 4.57
CA GLU A 384 11.26 -25.12 4.82
C GLU A 384 10.63 -23.88 4.19
N LYS A 385 9.37 -24.04 3.78
CA LYS A 385 8.58 -22.98 3.13
C LYS A 385 8.36 -21.80 4.08
N GLU A 386 8.25 -22.08 5.37
CA GLU A 386 7.96 -21.11 6.43
C GLU A 386 9.21 -20.34 6.90
N ASP A 387 10.40 -20.72 6.45
CA ASP A 387 11.65 -20.08 6.85
C ASP A 387 11.74 -18.64 6.32
N LEU A 388 12.19 -17.72 7.18
CA LEU A 388 12.50 -16.36 6.81
C LEU A 388 13.86 -16.32 6.08
N ILE A 389 13.81 -16.05 4.78
CA ILE A 389 15.00 -16.04 3.92
C ILE A 389 15.21 -14.68 3.27
N CYS A 390 16.46 -14.24 3.13
CA CYS A 390 16.74 -12.97 2.48
C CYS A 390 16.51 -13.03 0.97
N ILE A 391 16.34 -11.87 0.33
CA ILE A 391 16.13 -11.77 -1.12
C ILE A 391 17.23 -12.45 -1.94
N ALA A 392 18.48 -12.43 -1.48
CA ALA A 392 19.59 -13.09 -2.17
C ALA A 392 19.43 -14.61 -2.18
N CYS A 393 19.20 -15.22 -1.01
CA CYS A 393 18.95 -16.65 -0.88
C CYS A 393 17.68 -17.08 -1.63
N LEU A 394 16.62 -16.27 -1.61
CA LEU A 394 15.41 -16.56 -2.38
C LEU A 394 15.66 -16.51 -3.89
N ARG A 395 16.42 -15.52 -4.40
CA ARG A 395 16.76 -15.43 -5.83
C ARG A 395 17.58 -16.62 -6.30
N GLU A 396 18.53 -17.07 -5.49
CA GLU A 396 19.30 -18.27 -5.76
C GLU A 396 18.40 -19.52 -5.80
N PHE A 397 17.53 -19.67 -4.80
CA PHE A 397 16.56 -20.75 -4.76
C PHE A 397 15.65 -20.76 -6.00
N LEU A 398 15.08 -19.60 -6.37
CA LEU A 398 14.24 -19.47 -7.56
C LEU A 398 15.03 -19.82 -8.83
N ARG A 399 16.27 -19.32 -8.98
CA ARG A 399 17.11 -19.61 -10.15
C ARG A 399 17.32 -21.11 -10.34
N ASP A 400 17.52 -21.84 -9.26
CA ASP A 400 17.81 -23.26 -9.30
C ASP A 400 16.57 -24.13 -9.54
N HIS A 401 15.34 -23.64 -9.30
CA HIS A 401 14.13 -24.47 -9.33
C HIS A 401 13.02 -24.00 -10.27
N LEU A 402 13.05 -22.74 -10.75
CA LEU A 402 12.00 -22.20 -11.62
C LEU A 402 11.80 -23.04 -12.89
N HIS A 403 12.88 -23.57 -13.47
CA HIS A 403 12.79 -24.39 -14.68
C HIS A 403 12.11 -25.75 -14.41
N LEU A 404 12.40 -26.38 -13.27
CA LEU A 404 11.76 -27.63 -12.83
C LEU A 404 10.27 -27.42 -12.58
N TRP A 405 9.93 -26.36 -11.84
CA TRP A 405 8.56 -25.96 -11.56
C TRP A 405 7.76 -25.73 -12.84
N TYR A 406 8.34 -25.01 -13.80
CA TYR A 406 7.64 -24.67 -15.02
C TYR A 406 7.34 -25.91 -15.88
N VAL A 407 8.26 -26.87 -15.97
CA VAL A 407 8.01 -28.17 -16.64
C VAL A 407 6.89 -28.95 -15.96
N GLU A 408 6.92 -29.05 -14.62
CA GLU A 408 5.87 -29.76 -13.88
C GLU A 408 4.50 -29.09 -14.04
N ARG A 409 4.44 -27.75 -14.00
CA ARG A 409 3.20 -27.00 -14.24
C ARG A 409 2.64 -27.25 -15.64
N ARG A 410 3.49 -27.24 -16.67
CA ARG A 410 3.09 -27.59 -18.04
C ARG A 410 2.56 -29.02 -18.13
N ARG A 411 3.22 -29.97 -17.48
CA ARG A 411 2.78 -31.37 -17.42
C ARG A 411 1.40 -31.50 -16.78
N LYS A 412 1.15 -30.81 -15.66
CA LYS A 412 -0.18 -30.76 -14.99
C LYS A 412 -1.27 -30.18 -15.89
N GLN A 413 -0.92 -29.27 -16.80
CA GLN A 413 -1.85 -28.70 -17.79
C GLN A 413 -2.05 -29.59 -19.04
N GLY A 414 -1.43 -30.76 -19.10
CA GLY A 414 -1.50 -31.66 -20.25
C GLY A 414 -0.75 -31.15 -21.48
N LEU A 415 0.14 -30.17 -21.32
CA LEU A 415 0.99 -29.70 -22.39
C LEU A 415 2.16 -30.68 -22.54
N ASN A 416 2.24 -31.33 -23.70
CA ASN A 416 3.34 -32.25 -24.01
C ASN A 416 4.67 -31.49 -23.99
N ALA A 417 5.65 -32.04 -23.29
CA ALA A 417 7.03 -31.58 -23.40
C ALA A 417 7.56 -31.95 -24.79
N HIS A 418 8.23 -31.00 -25.43
CA HIS A 418 9.07 -31.31 -26.58
C HIS A 418 10.20 -32.26 -26.17
N GLU A 419 10.85 -32.91 -27.13
CA GLU A 419 12.06 -33.67 -26.85
C GLU A 419 13.13 -32.76 -26.21
N ASP A 420 13.79 -33.26 -25.17
CA ASP A 420 14.81 -32.51 -24.43
C ASP A 420 16.02 -32.19 -25.31
N CYS A 421 16.45 -30.93 -25.28
CA CYS A 421 17.71 -30.52 -25.87
C CYS A 421 18.86 -31.16 -25.09
N TRP A 422 19.83 -31.78 -25.77
CA TRP A 422 20.99 -32.37 -25.10
C TRP A 422 21.79 -31.38 -24.25
N TYR A 423 21.80 -30.10 -24.63
CA TYR A 423 22.47 -29.04 -23.89
C TYR A 423 21.57 -28.37 -22.83
N GLY A 424 20.31 -28.80 -22.70
CA GLY A 424 19.36 -28.29 -21.72
C GLY A 424 19.27 -26.77 -21.67
N TYR A 425 19.18 -26.23 -20.46
CA TYR A 425 19.18 -24.79 -20.22
C TYR A 425 20.50 -24.10 -20.62
N ASP A 426 21.60 -24.84 -20.80
CA ASP A 426 22.90 -24.31 -21.25
C ASP A 426 23.01 -24.18 -22.77
N CYS A 427 21.98 -24.59 -23.54
CA CYS A 427 22.02 -24.53 -25.00
C CYS A 427 22.20 -23.10 -25.53
N ARG A 428 23.33 -22.79 -26.14
CA ARG A 428 23.56 -21.49 -26.80
C ARG A 428 22.77 -21.32 -28.11
N THR A 429 22.34 -22.42 -28.72
CA THR A 429 21.60 -22.37 -29.99
C THR A 429 20.19 -21.79 -29.79
N GLN A 430 19.61 -21.95 -28.60
CA GLN A 430 18.29 -21.42 -28.25
C GLN A 430 18.24 -19.88 -28.32
N SER A 431 19.38 -19.19 -28.23
CA SER A 431 19.43 -17.72 -28.19
C SER A 431 19.52 -17.03 -29.55
N HIS A 432 19.66 -17.80 -30.64
CA HIS A 432 19.78 -17.21 -31.98
C HIS A 432 19.16 -18.05 -33.10
N LYS A 433 18.64 -19.26 -32.82
CA LYS A 433 17.94 -20.09 -33.82
C LYS A 433 16.52 -20.42 -33.37
N LEU A 434 15.55 -19.63 -33.82
CA LEU A 434 14.13 -19.78 -33.46
C LEU A 434 13.59 -21.20 -33.74
N ALA A 435 13.94 -21.79 -34.90
CA ALA A 435 13.51 -23.15 -35.25
C ALA A 435 14.08 -24.23 -34.31
N HIS A 436 15.22 -23.97 -33.65
CA HIS A 436 15.76 -24.86 -32.62
C HIS A 436 15.05 -24.63 -31.29
N ALA A 437 14.89 -23.36 -30.89
CA ALA A 437 14.25 -22.96 -29.63
C ALA A 437 12.81 -23.49 -29.52
N THR A 438 12.04 -23.39 -30.61
CA THR A 438 10.62 -23.83 -30.66
C THR A 438 10.42 -25.34 -30.78
N ARG A 439 11.45 -26.10 -31.17
CA ARG A 439 11.31 -27.54 -31.45
C ARG A 439 11.69 -28.42 -30.27
N LEU A 440 12.60 -27.98 -29.41
CA LEU A 440 13.17 -28.77 -28.33
C LEU A 440 12.85 -28.12 -26.99
N ASN A 441 12.78 -28.93 -25.92
CA ASN A 441 12.67 -28.42 -24.57
C ASN A 441 14.06 -28.00 -24.05
N HIS A 442 14.18 -26.76 -23.57
CA HIS A 442 15.40 -26.25 -22.91
C HIS A 442 15.26 -26.15 -21.39
N PHE A 443 14.07 -26.35 -20.82
CA PHE A 443 13.86 -26.35 -19.36
C PHE A 443 14.25 -27.69 -18.72
N CYS A 444 15.34 -28.30 -19.20
CA CYS A 444 15.83 -29.60 -18.76
C CYS A 444 17.33 -29.53 -18.43
N GLU A 445 17.79 -30.50 -17.65
CA GLU A 445 19.20 -30.63 -17.26
C GLU A 445 20.06 -31.01 -18.49
N PRO A 446 21.24 -30.38 -18.68
CA PRO A 446 22.16 -30.75 -19.75
C PRO A 446 22.62 -32.21 -19.62
N THR A 447 22.51 -32.96 -20.72
CA THR A 447 23.00 -34.36 -20.81
C THR A 447 24.30 -34.47 -21.62
N LYS A 448 24.70 -33.40 -22.32
CA LYS A 448 25.96 -33.28 -23.06
C LYS A 448 26.53 -31.86 -22.99
N GLY A 449 27.86 -31.76 -23.08
CA GLY A 449 28.62 -30.50 -23.06
C GLY A 449 29.28 -30.23 -21.70
N ASP A 450 30.34 -29.42 -21.69
CA ASP A 450 30.92 -28.93 -20.43
C ASP A 450 29.86 -28.09 -19.72
N ALA A 451 29.63 -28.35 -18.43
CA ALA A 451 28.76 -27.53 -17.61
C ALA A 451 29.18 -26.06 -17.78
N ALA A 452 28.21 -25.16 -17.97
CA ALA A 452 28.53 -23.73 -17.92
C ALA A 452 29.34 -23.47 -16.64
N PRO A 453 30.44 -22.69 -16.70
CA PRO A 453 31.23 -22.41 -15.50
C PRO A 453 30.26 -21.86 -14.46
N SER A 454 30.06 -22.62 -13.37
CA SER A 454 29.24 -22.20 -12.26
C SER A 454 29.80 -20.85 -11.85
N SER A 455 28.99 -19.80 -11.96
CA SER A 455 29.34 -18.49 -11.43
C SER A 455 29.43 -18.65 -9.92
N SER A 456 30.62 -19.03 -9.45
CA SER A 456 31.03 -19.07 -8.06
C SER A 456 30.89 -17.64 -7.54
N HIS A 457 29.87 -17.43 -6.71
CA HIS A 457 29.70 -16.23 -5.91
C HIS A 457 30.01 -16.55 -4.46
#